data_AF-A0A1I8D580-F1
#
_entry.id   AF-A0A1I8D580-F1
#
_cell.length_a   1.000
_cell.length_b   1.000
_cell.length_c   1.000
_cell.angle_alpha   90.00
_cell.angle_beta   90.00
_cell.angle_gamma   90.00
#
_symmetry.space_group_name_H-M   'P 1'
#
loop_
_entity.id
_entity.type
_entity.pdbx_description
1 polymer ?
#
loop_
_entity_poly.entity_id
_entity_poly.type
_entity_poly.pdbx_seq_one_letter_code
_entity_poly.pdbx_strand_id
1 'polypeptide(L)'
;MSDSITQIQNMINAQANLMANAVGVLQATSGPCPFNDVSEDMMAEENSSLFSKEIVETYAFIDRLIESLPTTSDNTERTAKAVVYTNQKRIEKTECMKKQLVEADKFMKIINDIVDTVAKGQLKSRPAV
;
A
#
# COMPACT_ATOMS: atom_id res chain seq x y z
N MET A 1 -6.10 4.98 3.08
CA MET A 1 -6.01 5.11 1.61
C MET A 1 -6.02 6.59 1.26
N SER A 2 -4.84 7.21 1.33
CA SER A 2 -4.50 8.60 0.93
C SER A 2 -3.09 8.61 0.31
N ASP A 3 -2.57 7.43 -0.03
CA ASP A 3 -1.14 7.21 -0.15
C ASP A 3 -0.65 7.53 -1.56
N SER A 4 -1.45 7.28 -2.61
CA SER A 4 -1.05 7.51 -4.00
C SER A 4 -0.81 8.99 -4.31
N ILE A 5 -1.63 9.91 -3.78
CA ILE A 5 -1.42 11.36 -3.97
C ILE A 5 -0.14 11.81 -3.25
N THR A 6 0.07 11.34 -2.01
CA THR A 6 1.28 11.64 -1.23
C THR A 6 2.52 11.05 -1.91
N GLN A 7 2.40 9.86 -2.47
CA GLN A 7 3.46 9.19 -3.22
C GLN A 7 3.82 9.96 -4.49
N ILE A 8 2.84 10.45 -5.25
CA ILE A 8 3.09 11.31 -6.41
C ILE A 8 3.83 12.58 -5.97
N GLN A 9 3.43 13.23 -4.88
CA GLN A 9 4.13 14.40 -4.36
C GLN A 9 5.59 14.11 -3.99
N ASN A 10 5.84 12.99 -3.31
CA ASN A 10 7.20 12.58 -2.95
C ASN A 10 8.06 12.27 -4.18
N MET A 11 7.49 11.62 -5.21
CA MET A 11 8.18 11.32 -6.47
C MET A 11 8.48 12.58 -7.27
N ILE A 12 7.58 13.56 -7.32
CA ILE A 12 7.83 14.87 -7.96
C ILE A 12 8.97 15.61 -7.25
N ASN A 13 8.99 15.61 -5.91
CA ASN A 13 10.06 16.23 -5.15
C ASN A 13 11.41 15.52 -5.40
N ALA A 14 11.41 14.19 -5.44
CA ALA A 14 12.60 13.41 -5.77
C ALA A 14 13.10 13.69 -7.20
N GLN A 15 12.18 13.79 -8.17
CA GLN A 15 12.47 14.13 -9.56
C GLN A 15 13.13 15.51 -9.70
N ALA A 16 12.60 16.51 -9.00
CA ALA A 16 13.16 17.86 -9.01
C ALA A 16 14.58 17.89 -8.43
N ASN A 17 14.81 17.17 -7.32
CA ASN A 17 16.14 17.04 -6.72
C ASN A 17 17.12 16.31 -7.65
N LEU A 18 16.66 15.23 -8.31
CA LEU A 18 17.48 14.49 -9.28
C LEU A 18 17.92 15.40 -10.43
N MET A 19 17.01 16.19 -11.01
CA MET A 19 17.33 17.14 -12.07
C MET A 19 18.32 18.21 -11.62
N ALA A 20 18.12 18.80 -10.43
CA ALA A 20 19.03 19.80 -9.89
C ALA A 20 20.44 19.24 -9.61
N ASN A 21 20.50 18.04 -9.03
CA ASN A 21 21.76 17.35 -8.77
C ASN A 21 22.47 16.94 -10.07
N ALA A 22 21.74 16.43 -11.06
CA ALA A 22 22.28 16.06 -12.36
C ALA A 22 22.94 17.26 -13.04
N VAL A 23 22.28 18.42 -13.05
CA VAL A 23 22.86 19.66 -13.59
C VAL A 23 24.13 20.05 -12.83
N GLY A 24 24.10 20.00 -11.48
CA GLY A 24 25.26 20.34 -10.66
C GLY A 24 26.46 19.41 -10.91
N VAL A 25 26.23 18.10 -11.02
CA VAL A 25 27.27 17.12 -11.31
C VAL A 25 27.83 17.34 -12.71
N LEU A 26 26.98 17.45 -13.74
CA LEU A 26 27.40 17.65 -15.12
C LEU A 26 28.21 18.94 -15.29
N GLN A 27 27.84 20.01 -14.58
CA GLN A 27 28.64 21.25 -14.57
C GLN A 27 29.99 21.07 -13.87
N ALA A 28 30.02 20.36 -12.73
CA ALA A 28 31.25 20.13 -11.99
C ALA A 28 32.23 19.21 -12.72
N THR A 29 31.73 18.25 -13.50
CA THR A 29 32.54 17.31 -14.30
C THR A 29 32.85 17.83 -15.70
N SER A 30 32.22 18.92 -16.13
CA SER A 30 32.50 19.51 -17.44
C SER A 30 33.92 20.09 -17.50
N GLY A 31 34.74 19.54 -18.39
CA GLY A 31 36.06 20.07 -18.71
C GLY A 31 36.00 21.20 -19.75
N PRO A 32 37.09 21.96 -19.94
CA PRO A 32 37.20 22.96 -21.01
C PRO A 32 37.04 22.28 -22.37
N CYS A 33 36.00 22.65 -23.12
CA CYS A 33 35.74 22.10 -24.45
C CYS A 33 36.13 23.14 -25.52
N PRO A 34 36.99 22.81 -26.50
CA PRO A 34 37.34 23.74 -27.58
C PRO A 34 36.10 24.06 -28.44
N PHE A 35 36.00 25.32 -28.90
CA PHE A 35 34.95 25.69 -29.84
C PHE A 35 35.13 24.89 -31.15
N ASN A 36 34.06 24.24 -31.61
CA ASN A 36 33.97 23.34 -32.77
C ASN A 36 34.54 21.91 -32.65
N ASP A 37 35.04 21.48 -31.49
CA ASP A 37 35.48 20.09 -31.29
C ASP A 37 34.84 19.47 -30.06
N VAL A 38 34.54 18.17 -30.12
CA VAL A 38 34.07 17.39 -28.97
C VAL A 38 35.28 16.72 -28.34
N SER A 39 35.57 17.01 -27.07
CA SER A 39 36.67 16.35 -26.37
C SER A 39 36.37 14.86 -26.16
N GLU A 40 37.41 14.01 -26.16
CA GLU A 40 37.26 12.60 -25.81
C GLU A 40 36.66 12.41 -24.41
N ASP A 41 36.99 13.32 -23.47
CA ASP A 41 36.42 13.35 -22.11
C ASP A 41 34.89 13.56 -22.12
N MET A 42 34.37 14.34 -23.07
CA MET A 42 32.93 14.57 -23.23
C MET A 42 32.23 13.37 -23.88
N MET A 43 32.92 12.60 -24.74
CA MET A 43 32.36 11.36 -25.29
C MET A 43 32.42 10.18 -24.30
N ALA A 44 33.38 10.20 -23.37
CA ALA A 44 33.50 9.21 -22.30
C ALA A 44 32.57 9.50 -21.10
N GLU A 45 31.84 10.62 -21.13
CA GLU A 45 30.95 11.06 -20.05
C GLU A 45 29.69 10.18 -19.99
N GLU A 46 29.61 9.31 -18.97
CA GLU A 46 28.51 8.36 -18.80
C GLU A 46 27.35 8.94 -17.95
N ASN A 47 27.60 9.98 -17.13
CA ASN A 47 26.59 10.44 -16.17
C ASN A 47 25.40 11.10 -16.86
N SER A 48 25.58 11.78 -18.00
CA SER A 48 24.45 12.34 -18.76
C SER A 48 23.47 11.25 -19.19
N SER A 49 23.98 10.13 -19.71
CA SER A 49 23.17 8.96 -20.06
C SER A 49 22.47 8.37 -18.84
N LEU A 50 23.20 8.19 -17.73
CA LEU A 50 22.67 7.65 -16.48
C LEU A 50 21.55 8.51 -15.90
N PHE A 51 21.78 9.82 -15.75
CA PHE A 51 20.78 10.76 -15.25
C PHE A 51 19.56 10.82 -16.17
N SER A 52 19.76 10.80 -17.50
CA SER A 52 18.63 10.81 -18.44
C SER A 52 17.73 9.58 -18.25
N LYS A 53 18.35 8.40 -18.05
CA LYS A 53 17.62 7.15 -17.83
C LYS A 53 16.82 7.21 -16.54
N GLU A 54 17.44 7.65 -15.45
CA GLU A 54 16.80 7.72 -14.13
C GLU A 54 15.65 8.74 -14.09
N ILE A 55 15.82 9.88 -14.79
CA ILE A 55 14.76 10.88 -14.98
C ILE A 55 13.57 10.29 -15.74
N VAL A 56 13.81 9.57 -16.84
CA VAL A 56 12.75 8.96 -17.66
C VAL A 56 12.02 7.86 -16.88
N GLU A 57 12.74 7.02 -16.15
CA GLU A 57 12.16 5.96 -15.34
C GLU A 57 11.26 6.51 -14.23
N THR A 58 11.73 7.56 -13.54
CA THR A 58 10.98 8.20 -12.46
C THR A 58 9.72 8.91 -13.01
N TYR A 59 9.81 9.57 -14.16
CA TYR A 59 8.66 10.16 -14.85
C TYR A 59 7.62 9.10 -15.25
N ALA A 60 8.06 7.98 -15.83
CA ALA A 60 7.16 6.89 -16.20
C ALA A 60 6.45 6.27 -14.99
N PHE A 61 7.09 6.25 -13.83
CA PHE A 61 6.45 5.80 -12.59
C PHE A 61 5.38 6.78 -12.10
N ILE A 62 5.63 8.10 -12.18
CA ILE A 62 4.65 9.14 -11.88
C ILE A 62 3.43 9.00 -12.79
N ASP A 63 3.63 8.83 -14.10
CA ASP A 63 2.54 8.65 -15.06
C ASP A 63 1.67 7.41 -14.75
N ARG A 64 2.30 6.26 -14.46
CA ARG A 64 1.54 5.06 -14.05
C ARG A 64 0.76 5.27 -12.77
N LEU A 65 1.30 6.02 -11.80
CA LEU A 65 0.58 6.35 -10.57
C LEU A 65 -0.64 7.23 -10.87
N ILE A 66 -0.50 8.21 -11.77
CA ILE A 66 -1.62 9.05 -12.22
C ILE A 66 -2.70 8.20 -12.90
N GLU A 67 -2.32 7.30 -13.80
CA GLU A 67 -3.25 6.37 -14.48
C GLU A 67 -3.98 5.44 -13.49
N SER A 68 -3.33 5.08 -12.38
CA SER A 68 -3.91 4.25 -11.34
C SER A 68 -4.94 4.98 -10.45
N LEU A 69 -5.04 6.31 -10.56
CA LEU A 69 -5.96 7.07 -9.73
C LEU A 69 -7.41 6.74 -10.11
N PRO A 70 -8.29 6.54 -9.12
CA PRO A 70 -9.71 6.35 -9.39
C PRO A 70 -10.25 7.60 -10.10
N THR A 71 -10.92 7.41 -11.24
CA THR A 71 -11.47 8.48 -12.07
C THR A 71 -12.32 9.45 -11.24
N THR A 72 -11.96 10.73 -11.26
CA THR A 72 -12.50 11.78 -10.39
C THR A 72 -13.83 12.37 -10.86
N SER A 73 -14.39 11.93 -12.00
CA SER A 73 -15.48 12.61 -12.68
C SER A 73 -16.85 12.56 -11.95
N ASP A 74 -17.07 11.66 -10.99
CA ASP A 74 -18.41 11.43 -10.40
C ASP A 74 -18.42 11.18 -8.87
N ASN A 75 -17.40 11.63 -8.12
CA ASN A 75 -17.08 10.96 -6.85
C ASN A 75 -17.71 11.53 -5.58
N THR A 76 -17.92 12.82 -5.35
CA THR A 76 -18.24 13.28 -3.97
C THR A 76 -19.61 12.80 -3.48
N GLU A 77 -20.67 12.91 -4.28
CA GLU A 77 -22.01 12.47 -3.85
C GLU A 77 -22.18 10.93 -3.93
N ARG A 78 -21.57 10.32 -4.96
CA ARG A 78 -21.62 8.88 -5.21
C ARG A 78 -20.78 8.10 -4.19
N THR A 79 -19.64 8.64 -3.76
CA THR A 79 -18.84 8.06 -2.65
C THR A 79 -19.56 8.23 -1.32
N ALA A 80 -20.19 9.36 -1.02
CA ALA A 80 -20.99 9.51 0.20
C ALA A 80 -22.13 8.49 0.26
N LYS A 81 -22.90 8.34 -0.84
CA LYS A 81 -23.97 7.33 -0.96
C LYS A 81 -23.43 5.91 -0.87
N ALA A 82 -22.31 5.61 -1.54
CA ALA A 82 -21.66 4.31 -1.47
C ALA A 82 -21.18 4.01 -0.05
N VAL A 83 -20.57 4.96 0.65
CA VAL A 83 -20.11 4.81 2.04
C VAL A 83 -21.29 4.50 2.96
N VAL A 84 -22.39 5.24 2.86
CA VAL A 84 -23.61 4.99 3.64
C VAL A 84 -24.16 3.60 3.37
N TYR A 85 -24.29 3.21 2.10
CA TYR A 85 -24.74 1.88 1.70
C TYR A 85 -23.84 0.76 2.22
N THR A 86 -22.52 0.95 2.11
CA THR A 86 -21.53 -0.04 2.57
C THR A 86 -21.55 -0.17 4.09
N ASN A 87 -21.74 0.95 4.80
CA ASN A 87 -21.90 0.96 6.25
C ASN A 87 -23.18 0.24 6.68
N GLN A 88 -24.29 0.46 5.97
CA GLN A 88 -25.55 -0.23 6.23
C GLN A 88 -25.40 -1.75 6.06
N LYS A 89 -24.80 -2.21 4.95
CA LYS A 89 -24.48 -3.63 4.74
C LYS A 89 -23.56 -4.19 5.82
N ARG A 90 -22.60 -3.40 6.30
CA ARG A 90 -21.71 -3.79 7.39
C ARG A 90 -22.52 -4.03 8.68
N ILE A 91 -23.41 -3.11 9.04
CA ILE A 91 -24.28 -3.24 10.22
C ILE A 91 -25.12 -4.51 10.12
N GLU A 92 -25.80 -4.73 9.00
CA GLU A 92 -26.64 -5.92 8.78
C GLU A 92 -25.86 -7.22 8.93
N LYS A 93 -24.66 -7.28 8.33
CA LYS A 93 -23.79 -8.45 8.44
C LYS A 93 -23.29 -8.67 9.86
N THR A 94 -22.95 -7.60 10.58
CA THR A 94 -22.55 -7.66 11.99
C THR A 94 -23.70 -8.15 12.88
N GLU A 95 -24.93 -7.69 12.65
CA GLU A 95 -26.11 -8.16 13.40
C GLU A 95 -26.42 -9.63 13.14
N CYS A 96 -26.31 -10.07 11.87
CA CYS A 96 -26.43 -11.49 11.54
C CYS A 96 -25.36 -12.33 12.27
N MET A 97 -24.11 -11.88 12.25
CA MET A 97 -23.00 -12.54 12.94
C MET A 97 -23.20 -12.61 14.45
N LYS A 98 -23.76 -11.56 15.09
CA LYS A 98 -24.08 -11.58 16.52
C LYS A 98 -25.09 -12.67 16.86
N LYS A 99 -26.13 -12.85 16.03
CA LYS A 99 -27.13 -13.92 16.25
C LYS A 99 -26.48 -15.30 16.18
N GLN A 100 -25.61 -15.52 15.19
CA GLN A 100 -24.85 -16.77 15.06
C GLN A 100 -23.93 -17.02 16.25
N LEU A 101 -23.27 -15.98 16.79
CA LEU A 101 -22.44 -16.09 17.99
C LEU A 101 -23.25 -16.49 19.24
N VAL A 102 -24.45 -15.94 19.42
CA VAL A 102 -25.33 -16.32 20.54
C VAL A 102 -25.73 -17.79 20.45
N GLU A 103 -26.00 -18.28 19.24
CA GLU A 103 -26.32 -19.69 19.02
C GLU A 103 -25.10 -20.60 19.28
N ALA A 104 -23.93 -20.20 18.79
CA ALA A 104 -22.67 -20.89 19.05
C ALA A 104 -22.34 -20.96 20.56
N ASP A 105 -22.60 -19.89 21.32
CA ASP A 105 -22.38 -19.86 22.78
C ASP A 105 -23.28 -20.87 23.53
N LYS A 106 -24.52 -21.06 23.07
CA LYS A 106 -25.42 -22.09 23.63
C LYS A 106 -24.86 -23.49 23.39
N PHE A 107 -24.39 -23.77 22.18
CA PHE A 107 -23.77 -25.06 21.88
C PHE A 107 -22.49 -25.29 22.71
N MET A 108 -21.67 -24.26 22.90
CA MET A 108 -20.48 -24.35 23.75
C MET A 108 -20.83 -24.67 25.21
N LYS A 109 -21.90 -24.08 25.76
CA LYS A 109 -22.38 -24.43 27.11
C LYS A 109 -22.77 -25.90 27.23
N ILE A 110 -23.53 -26.40 26.26
CA ILE A 110 -23.93 -27.82 26.24
C ILE A 110 -22.70 -28.73 26.17
N ILE A 111 -21.73 -28.41 25.30
CA ILE A 111 -20.49 -29.17 25.19
C ILE A 111 -19.73 -29.16 26.53
N ASN A 112 -19.59 -28.00 27.16
CA ASN A 112 -18.92 -27.89 28.46
C ASN A 112 -19.64 -28.70 29.55
N ASP A 113 -20.97 -28.67 29.61
CA ASP A 113 -21.75 -29.45 30.58
C ASP A 113 -21.57 -30.97 30.39
N ILE A 114 -21.53 -31.43 29.13
CA ILE A 114 -21.26 -32.83 28.80
C ILE A 114 -19.84 -33.21 29.21
N VAL A 115 -18.85 -32.38 28.88
CA VAL A 115 -17.44 -32.61 29.25
C VAL A 115 -17.28 -32.68 30.77
N ASP A 116 -17.92 -31.76 31.50
CA ASP A 116 -17.94 -31.75 32.97
C ASP A 116 -18.57 -33.01 33.55
N THR A 117 -19.66 -33.48 32.96
CA THR A 117 -20.35 -34.70 33.37
C THR A 117 -19.48 -35.93 33.15
N VAL A 118 -18.83 -36.02 31.99
CA VAL A 118 -17.87 -37.10 31.67
C VAL A 118 -16.68 -37.05 32.62
N ALA A 119 -16.09 -35.88 32.87
CA ALA A 119 -14.97 -35.72 33.79
C ALA A 119 -15.34 -36.14 35.22
N LYS A 120 -16.50 -35.73 35.73
CA LYS A 120 -17.02 -36.14 37.05
C LYS A 120 -17.31 -37.65 37.09
N GLY A 121 -17.84 -38.22 36.01
CA GLY A 121 -18.03 -39.67 35.88
C GLY A 121 -16.70 -40.42 35.98
N GLN A 122 -15.70 -40.02 35.19
CA GLN A 122 -14.36 -40.62 35.20
C GLN A 122 -13.67 -40.51 36.57
N LEU A 123 -13.84 -39.39 37.27
CA LEU A 123 -13.32 -39.20 38.63
C LEU A 123 -13.99 -40.13 39.66
N LYS A 124 -15.30 -40.35 39.55
CA LYS A 124 -16.05 -41.26 40.45
C LYS A 124 -15.79 -42.74 40.15
N SER A 125 -15.52 -43.08 38.89
CA SER A 125 -15.20 -44.44 38.45
C SER A 125 -13.77 -44.87 38.76
N ARG A 126 -12.91 -43.96 39.21
CA ARG A 126 -11.54 -44.31 39.61
C ARG A 126 -11.58 -45.14 40.88
N PRO A 127 -10.96 -46.33 40.90
CA PRO A 127 -10.83 -47.12 42.11
C PRO A 127 -10.01 -46.33 43.14
N ALA A 128 -10.49 -46.27 44.38
CA ALA A 128 -9.72 -45.75 45.50
C ALA A 128 -8.50 -46.67 45.69
N VAL A 129 -7.31 -46.11 45.53
CA VAL A 129 -6.05 -46.76 45.91
C VAL A 129 -5.89 -46.66 47.42
#